data_AF-A0A6I1ZVD9-F1
#
_entry.id   AF-A0A6I1ZVD9-F1
#
_cell.length_a   1.000
_cell.length_b   1.000
_cell.length_c   1.000
_cell.angle_alpha   90.00
_cell.angle_beta   90.00
_cell.angle_gamma   90.00
#
_symmetry.space_group_name_H-M   'P 1'
#
loop_
_entity.id
_entity.type
_entity.pdbx_description
1 polymer ?
#
loop_
_entity_poly.entity_id
_entity_poly.type
_entity_poly.pdbx_seq_one_letter_code
_entity_poly.pdbx_strand_id
1 'polypeptide(L)' 'MGILFTILPFIGILLLISGAIGLFVVNLNYSAGELIWIQGNLTYGVFTLIGLAITISFMISGFEQD' A
#
# COMPACT_ATOMS: atom_id res chain seq x y z
N MET A 1 21.08 8.37 -9.48
CA MET A 1 19.74 8.53 -8.87
C MET A 1 18.60 8.49 -9.91
N GLY A 2 18.68 7.69 -10.99
CA GLY A 2 17.88 7.99 -12.22
C GLY A 2 16.67 7.11 -12.56
N ILE A 3 16.55 5.88 -12.04
CA ILE A 3 15.48 4.94 -12.43
C ILE A 3 14.67 4.47 -11.23
N LEU A 4 15.36 4.04 -10.16
CA LEU A 4 14.72 3.65 -8.90
C LEU A 4 13.84 4.77 -8.34
N PHE A 5 14.34 6.01 -8.33
CA PHE A 5 13.59 7.17 -7.83
C PHE A 5 12.36 7.49 -8.69
N THR A 6 12.42 7.21 -9.99
CA THR A 6 11.31 7.43 -10.93
C THR A 6 10.23 6.36 -10.81
N ILE A 7 10.60 5.09 -10.56
CA ILE A 7 9.67 3.95 -10.55
C ILE A 7 9.04 3.74 -9.16
N LEU A 8 9.79 4.03 -8.09
CA LEU A 8 9.35 3.82 -6.72
C LEU A 8 8.00 4.49 -6.35
N PRO A 9 7.65 5.72 -6.78
CA PRO A 9 6.34 6.30 -6.49
C PRO A 9 5.19 5.53 -7.18
N PHE A 10 5.42 5.01 -8.39
CA PHE A 10 4.43 4.16 -9.06
C PHE A 10 4.22 2.84 -8.30
N ILE A 11 5.29 2.23 -7.80
CA ILE A 11 5.21 1.03 -6.95
C ILE A 11 4.41 1.35 -5.68
N GLY A 12 4.69 2.49 -5.03
CA GLY A 12 3.96 2.93 -3.84
C GLY A 12 2.45 3.06 -4.08
N ILE A 13 2.06 3.71 -5.19
CA ILE A 13 0.65 3.87 -5.56
C ILE A 13 0.00 2.51 -5.87
N LEU A 14 0.68 1.63 -6.63
CA LEU A 14 0.17 0.30 -6.94
C LEU A 14 -0.06 -0.54 -5.69
N LEU A 15 0.87 -0.51 -4.73
CA LEU A 15 0.74 -1.18 -3.45
C LEU A 15 -0.41 -0.60 -2.63
N LEU A 16 -0.56 0.72 -2.61
CA LEU A 16 -1.63 1.39 -1.86
C LEU A 16 -3.02 1.02 -2.41
N ILE A 17 -3.19 1.07 -3.73
CA ILE A 17 -4.45 0.71 -4.40
C ILE A 17 -4.74 -0.78 -4.21
N SER A 18 -3.76 -1.65 -4.45
CA SER A 18 -3.90 -3.09 -4.28
C SER A 18 -4.25 -3.46 -2.83
N GLY A 19 -3.58 -2.85 -1.86
CA GLY A 19 -3.86 -3.04 -0.44
C GLY A 19 -5.25 -2.55 -0.05
N ALA A 20 -5.66 -1.34 -0.48
CA ALA A 20 -6.98 -0.80 -0.16
C ALA A 20 -8.12 -1.66 -0.74
N ILE A 21 -8.00 -2.06 -2.01
CA ILE A 21 -8.99 -2.94 -2.66
C ILE A 21 -9.00 -4.31 -1.98
N GLY A 22 -7.83 -4.88 -1.70
CA GLY A 22 -7.72 -6.18 -1.04
C GLY A 22 -8.33 -6.19 0.36
N LEU A 23 -8.07 -5.16 1.17
CA LEU A 23 -8.71 -4.97 2.48
C LEU A 23 -10.22 -4.87 2.35
N PHE A 24 -10.72 -4.11 1.38
CA PHE A 24 -12.16 -3.98 1.14
C PHE A 24 -12.79 -5.33 0.77
N VAL A 25 -12.19 -6.07 -0.15
CA VAL A 25 -12.67 -7.40 -0.57
C VAL A 25 -12.65 -8.37 0.60
N VAL A 26 -11.55 -8.44 1.37
CA VAL A 26 -11.44 -9.39 2.48
C VAL A 26 -12.48 -9.12 3.57
N ASN A 27 -12.68 -7.86 3.94
CA ASN A 27 -13.64 -7.50 4.99
C ASN A 27 -15.10 -7.61 4.56
N LEU A 28 -15.39 -7.64 3.26
CA LEU A 28 -16.75 -7.88 2.75
C LEU A 28 -17.08 -9.37 2.55
N ASN A 29 -16.09 -10.20 2.28
CA ASN A 29 -16.32 -11.58 1.82
C ASN A 29 -16.02 -12.66 2.86
N TYR A 30 -15.25 -12.35 3.90
CA TYR A 30 -14.86 -13.32 4.93
C TYR A 30 -15.25 -12.85 6.33
N SER A 31 -15.67 -13.78 7.18
CA SER A 31 -16.04 -13.46 8.56
C SER A 31 -14.81 -13.19 9.42
N ALA A 32 -14.94 -12.28 10.38
CA ALA A 32 -13.89 -11.98 11.33
C ALA A 32 -13.48 -13.24 12.12
N GLY A 33 -12.19 -13.54 12.14
CA GLY A 33 -11.63 -14.72 12.80
C GLY A 33 -11.38 -15.92 11.89
N GLU A 34 -11.84 -15.90 10.63
CA GLU A 34 -11.43 -16.90 9.65
C GLU A 34 -9.95 -16.74 9.28
N LEU A 35 -9.26 -17.86 9.03
CA LEU A 35 -7.83 -17.83 8.69
C LEU A 35 -7.56 -16.96 7.44
N ILE A 36 -8.44 -17.05 6.44
CA ILE A 36 -8.34 -16.25 5.20
C ILE A 36 -8.56 -14.76 5.49
N TRP A 37 -9.46 -14.42 6.41
CA TRP A 37 -9.69 -13.04 6.83
C TRP A 37 -8.43 -12.46 7.51
N ILE A 38 -7.81 -13.22 8.41
CA ILE A 38 -6.59 -12.80 9.13
C ILE A 38 -5.43 -12.64 8.13
N GLN A 39 -5.20 -13.64 7.27
CA GLN A 39 -4.13 -13.60 6.27
C GLN A 39 -4.33 -12.47 5.26
N GLY A 40 -5.56 -12.28 4.80
CA GLY A 40 -5.93 -11.21 3.88
C GLY A 40 -5.68 -9.83 4.50
N ASN A 41 -6.16 -9.60 5.72
CA ASN A 41 -5.93 -8.33 6.41
C ASN A 41 -4.46 -8.05 6.68
N LEU A 42 -3.67 -9.08 7.05
CA LEU A 42 -2.24 -8.90 7.24
C LEU A 42 -1.53 -8.56 5.92
N THR A 43 -1.84 -9.29 4.85
CA THR A 43 -1.20 -9.10 3.53
C THR A 43 -1.54 -7.74 2.94
N TYR A 44 -2.84 -7.46 2.79
CA TYR A 44 -3.30 -6.23 2.17
C TYR A 44 -3.08 -5.02 3.08
N GLY A 45 -3.12 -5.20 4.41
CA GLY A 45 -2.71 -4.18 5.37
C GLY A 45 -1.26 -3.78 5.23
N VAL A 46 -0.34 -4.75 5.07
CA VAL A 46 1.07 -4.45 4.79
C VAL A 46 1.23 -3.72 3.45
N PHE A 47 0.51 -4.12 2.40
CA PHE A 47 0.56 -3.43 1.11
C PHE A 47 0.10 -1.98 1.22
N THR A 48 -0.99 -1.72 1.94
CA THR A 48 -1.48 -0.36 2.20
C THR A 48 -0.45 0.45 3.00
N LEU A 49 0.12 -0.10 4.08
CA LEU A 49 1.07 0.61 4.93
C LEU A 49 2.37 0.93 4.19
N ILE A 50 2.94 -0.02 3.47
CA ILE A 50 4.16 0.18 2.68
C ILE A 50 3.89 1.15 1.53
N GLY A 51 2.78 0.98 0.80
CA GLY A 51 2.37 1.90 -0.26
C GLY A 51 2.24 3.33 0.26
N LEU A 52 1.57 3.51 1.39
CA LEU A 52 1.42 4.81 2.05
C LEU A 52 2.77 5.40 2.48
N ALA A 53 3.64 4.62 3.11
CA ALA A 53 4.95 5.08 3.56
C ALA A 53 5.81 5.57 2.38
N ILE A 54 5.81 4.84 1.26
CA ILE A 54 6.51 5.24 0.03
C ILE A 54 5.90 6.54 -0.51
N THR A 55 4.57 6.60 -0.67
CA THR A 55 3.90 7.78 -1.21
C THR A 55 4.12 9.04 -0.35
N ILE A 56 4.05 8.94 0.98
CA ILE A 56 4.33 10.05 1.89
C ILE A 56 5.78 10.50 1.78
N SER A 57 6.72 9.56 1.76
CA SER A 57 8.15 9.88 1.64
C SER A 57 8.44 10.68 0.37
N PHE A 58 7.82 10.30 -0.75
CA PHE A 58 7.94 11.05 -2.01
C PHE A 58 7.26 12.41 -1.97
N MET A 59 6.10 12.54 -1.33
CA MET A 59 5.43 13.83 -1.17
C MET A 59 6.33 14.81 -0.40
N ILE A 60 6.89 14.37 0.73
CA ILE A 60 7.78 15.20 1.56
C ILE A 60 9.03 15.59 0.79
N SER A 61 9.70 14.64 0.11
CA SER A 61 10.88 14.95 -0.69
C SER A 61 10.61 15.88 -1.89
N GLY A 62 9.39 15.86 -2.44
CA GLY A 62 8.97 16.80 -3.47
C GLY A 62 8.84 18.23 -2.93
N PHE A 63 8.31 18.39 -1.71
CA PHE A 63 8.21 19.70 -1.04
C PHE A 63 9.57 20.31 -0.66
N GLU A 64 10.63 19.49 -0.51
CA GLU A 64 11.99 19.98 -0.22
C GLU A 64 12.73 20.51 -1.47
N GLN A 65 12.20 20.29 -2.68
CA GLN A 65 12.80 20.76 -3.93
C GLN A 65 12.28 22.14 -4.39
N ASP A 66 11.26 22.68 -3.73
CA ASP A 66 10.73 24.04 -3.93
C ASP A 66 11.33 25.04 -2.91
#